data_AF-A0A453N2Q4-F1
#
_entry.id   AF-A0A453N2Q4-F1
#
_cell.length_a   1.000
_cell.length_b   1.000
_cell.length_c   1.000
_cell.angle_alpha   90.00
_cell.angle_beta   90.00
_cell.angle_gamma   90.00
#
_symmetry.space_group_name_H-M   'P 1'
#
loop_
_entity.id
_entity.type
_entity.pdbx_description
1 polymer ?
#
loop_
_entity_poly.entity_id
_entity_poly.type
_entity_poly.pdbx_seq_one_letter_code
_entity_poly.pdbx_strand_id
1 'polypeptide(L)'
;MMISTVVAKARKQLEAKDQEIEWIRSMNWALKERIRNLHMEAQAWRNVAQSSETVANVLRTDLQQVLEQQAVRGSGSDGGEGAAGPCWGEKHVAFCREEHEEEGETPAVEPRVTEVEMCKGCGQRAPVVLLLPCRHLCVCAPCAEAARVCPSCMCVKTGCTSVNFS
;
A
#
# COMPACT_ATOMS: atom_id res chain seq x y z
N MET A 1 36.76 44.13 -56.24
CA MET A 1 35.89 42.96 -56.50
C MET A 1 36.09 41.84 -55.48
N MET A 2 37.32 41.42 -55.16
CA MET A 2 37.58 40.32 -54.20
C MET A 2 37.05 40.56 -52.78
N ILE A 3 37.27 41.75 -52.20
CA ILE A 3 36.83 42.06 -50.82
C ILE A 3 35.31 41.90 -50.66
N SER A 4 34.52 42.34 -51.64
CA SER A 4 33.06 42.22 -51.62
C SER A 4 32.59 40.75 -51.56
N THR A 5 33.27 39.85 -52.28
CA THR A 5 32.93 38.42 -52.26
C THR A 5 33.25 37.76 -50.92
N VAL A 6 34.36 38.13 -50.28
CA VAL A 6 34.74 37.64 -48.95
C VAL A 6 33.75 38.14 -47.90
N VAL A 7 33.39 39.43 -47.93
CA VAL A 7 32.38 40.02 -47.03
C VAL A 7 31.01 39.34 -47.21
N ALA A 8 30.57 39.09 -48.44
CA ALA A 8 29.30 38.42 -48.70
C ALA A 8 29.27 36.97 -48.17
N LYS A 9 30.39 36.25 -48.28
CA LYS A 9 30.52 34.89 -47.74
C LYS A 9 30.52 34.88 -46.20
N ALA A 10 31.26 35.81 -45.57
CA ALA A 10 31.27 35.96 -44.12
C ALA A 10 29.88 36.29 -43.58
N ARG A 11 29.14 37.20 -44.23
CA ARG A 11 27.76 37.54 -43.85
C ARG A 11 26.84 36.32 -43.88
N LYS A 12 26.87 35.51 -44.94
CA LYS A 12 26.06 34.28 -45.02
C LYS A 12 26.39 33.28 -43.91
N GLN A 13 27.67 33.16 -43.55
CA GLN A 13 28.08 32.31 -42.44
C GLN A 13 27.58 32.84 -41.10
N LEU A 14 27.62 34.16 -40.87
CA LEU A 14 27.06 34.79 -39.69
C LEU A 14 25.55 34.56 -39.59
N GLU A 15 24.81 34.80 -40.66
CA GLU A 15 23.35 34.56 -40.71
C GLU A 15 23.00 33.11 -40.38
N ALA A 16 23.75 32.14 -40.92
CA ALA A 16 23.53 30.73 -40.61
C ALA A 16 23.82 30.39 -39.13
N LYS A 17 24.86 31.00 -38.55
CA LYS A 17 25.18 30.82 -37.12
C LYS A 17 24.15 31.50 -36.22
N ASP A 18 23.65 32.67 -36.59
CA ASP A 18 22.61 33.38 -35.83
C ASP A 18 21.30 32.57 -35.80
N GLN A 19 20.93 31.92 -36.90
CA GLN A 19 19.78 31.02 -36.95
C GLN A 19 19.96 29.80 -36.04
N GLU A 20 21.15 29.19 -36.06
CA GLU A 20 21.48 28.06 -35.17
C GLU A 20 21.41 28.47 -33.69
N ILE A 21 21.95 29.65 -33.35
CA ILE A 21 21.90 30.21 -32.00
C ILE A 21 20.43 30.42 -31.57
N GLU A 22 19.59 30.99 -32.44
CA GLU A 22 18.20 31.26 -32.10
C GLU A 22 17.40 29.96 -31.92
N TRP A 23 17.67 28.94 -32.74
CA TRP A 23 17.07 27.62 -32.57
C TRP A 23 17.46 26.98 -31.22
N ILE A 24 18.75 27.03 -30.86
CA ILE A 24 19.23 26.53 -29.57
C ILE A 24 18.60 27.32 -28.42
N ARG A 25 18.46 28.65 -28.53
CA ARG A 25 17.81 29.48 -27.50
C ARG A 25 16.35 29.07 -27.30
N SER A 26 15.61 28.87 -28.38
CA SER A 26 14.22 28.42 -28.34
C SER A 26 14.10 27.06 -27.64
N MET A 27 14.93 26.10 -28.04
CA MET A 27 14.96 24.77 -27.41
C MET A 27 15.35 24.85 -25.92
N ASN A 28 16.37 25.65 -25.60
CA ASN A 28 16.82 25.84 -24.21
C ASN A 28 15.72 26.46 -23.35
N TRP A 29 14.96 27.42 -23.88
CA TRP A 29 13.81 28.01 -23.20
C TRP A 29 12.73 26.96 -22.93
N ALA A 30 12.35 26.18 -23.95
CA ALA A 30 11.34 25.13 -23.81
C ALA A 30 11.73 24.07 -22.77
N LEU A 31 13.01 23.66 -22.76
CA LEU A 31 13.52 22.71 -21.77
C LEU A 31 13.52 23.29 -20.36
N LYS A 32 13.95 24.55 -20.18
CA LYS A 32 13.88 25.24 -18.88
C LYS A 32 12.45 25.33 -18.37
N GLU A 33 11.50 25.63 -19.25
CA GLU A 33 10.10 25.69 -18.88
C GLU A 33 9.53 24.33 -18.50
N ARG A 34 9.90 23.26 -19.22
CA ARG A 34 9.53 21.90 -18.83
C ARG A 34 10.08 21.52 -17.46
N ILE A 35 11.33 21.89 -17.16
CA ILE A 35 11.94 21.64 -15.84
C ILE A 35 11.18 22.40 -14.75
N ARG A 36 10.82 23.67 -14.97
CA ARG A 36 10.02 24.44 -14.01
C ARG A 36 8.67 23.77 -13.74
N ASN A 37 7.97 23.35 -14.80
CA ASN A 37 6.67 22.68 -14.67
C ASN A 37 6.78 21.38 -13.87
N LEU A 38 7.75 20.52 -14.21
CA LEU A 38 7.98 19.27 -13.47
C LEU A 38 8.35 19.52 -12.00
N HIS A 39 9.12 20.57 -11.72
CA HIS A 39 9.45 20.94 -10.35
C HIS A 39 8.21 21.37 -9.56
N MET A 40 7.33 22.18 -10.15
CA MET A 40 6.07 22.59 -9.53
C MET A 40 5.14 21.40 -9.31
N GLU A 41 5.00 20.51 -10.28
CA GLU A 41 4.22 19.26 -10.14
C GLU A 41 4.76 18.39 -9.00
N ALA A 42 6.07 18.18 -8.93
CA ALA A 42 6.71 17.41 -7.87
C ALA A 42 6.53 18.05 -6.48
N GLN A 43 6.57 19.38 -6.39
CA GLN A 43 6.29 20.10 -5.15
C GLN A 43 4.83 19.94 -4.72
N ALA A 44 3.88 20.04 -5.66
CA ALA A 44 2.46 19.83 -5.38
C ALA A 44 2.19 18.42 -4.84
N TRP A 45 2.76 17.38 -5.48
CA TRP A 45 2.65 16.01 -4.99
C TRP A 45 3.27 15.80 -3.62
N ARG A 46 4.43 16.42 -3.33
CA ARG A 46 5.04 16.38 -2.00
C ARG A 46 4.15 17.04 -0.94
N ASN A 47 3.56 18.20 -1.23
CA ASN A 47 2.65 18.86 -0.30
C ASN A 47 1.41 18.00 0.00
N VAL A 48 0.85 17.33 -1.01
CA VAL A 48 -0.28 16.38 -0.83
C VAL A 48 0.14 15.17 0.01
N ALA A 49 1.32 14.60 -0.22
CA ALA A 49 1.82 13.49 0.58
C ALA A 49 2.03 13.92 2.05
N GLN A 50 2.59 15.10 2.29
CA GLN A 50 2.80 15.64 3.63
C GLN A 50 1.48 15.94 4.36
N SER A 51 0.48 16.53 3.69
CA SER A 51 -0.83 16.75 4.32
C SER A 51 -1.55 15.44 4.60
N SER A 52 -1.43 14.44 3.73
CA SER A 52 -1.95 13.09 3.99
C SER A 52 -1.24 12.44 5.18
N GLU A 53 0.08 12.62 5.31
CA GLU A 53 0.86 12.11 6.43
C GLU A 53 0.48 12.78 7.76
N THR A 54 0.31 14.10 7.79
CA THR A 54 -0.12 14.81 9.01
C THR A 54 -1.50 14.35 9.46
N VAL A 55 -2.45 14.19 8.54
CA VAL A 55 -3.79 13.67 8.85
C VAL A 55 -3.69 12.23 9.40
N ALA A 56 -2.91 11.35 8.77
CA ALA A 56 -2.72 9.99 9.25
C ALA A 56 -2.07 9.94 10.64
N ASN A 57 -1.10 10.82 10.91
CA ASN A 57 -0.43 10.92 12.21
C ASN A 57 -1.40 11.39 13.31
N VAL A 58 -2.25 12.38 13.03
CA VAL A 58 -3.31 12.83 13.97
C VAL A 58 -4.28 11.69 14.28
N LEU A 59 -4.77 10.99 13.25
CA LEU A 59 -5.66 9.85 13.45
C LEU A 59 -5.00 8.74 14.29
N ARG A 60 -3.70 8.48 14.07
CA ARG A 60 -2.94 7.52 14.87
C ARG A 60 -2.86 7.95 16.33
N THR A 61 -2.56 9.23 16.61
CA THR A 61 -2.50 9.73 17.98
C THR A 61 -3.85 9.71 18.67
N ASP A 62 -4.92 10.06 17.96
CA ASP A 62 -6.29 10.04 18.49
C ASP A 62 -6.69 8.61 18.88
N LEU A 63 -6.38 7.63 18.03
CA LEU A 63 -6.62 6.21 18.32
C LEU A 63 -5.82 5.75 19.55
N GLN A 64 -4.53 6.08 19.62
CA GLN A 64 -3.70 5.74 20.79
C GLN A 64 -4.31 6.31 22.09
N GLN A 65 -4.75 7.57 22.07
CA GLN A 65 -5.37 8.20 23.22
C GLN A 65 -6.67 7.49 23.64
N VAL A 66 -7.53 7.10 22.70
CA VAL A 66 -8.77 6.35 22.99
C VAL A 66 -8.46 4.99 23.63
N LEU A 67 -7.44 4.28 23.12
CA LEU A 67 -7.01 3.00 23.66
C LEU A 67 -6.46 3.13 25.08
N GLU A 68 -5.65 4.15 25.35
CA GLU A 68 -5.15 4.47 26.69
C GLU A 68 -6.29 4.84 27.67
N GLN A 69 -7.26 5.65 27.23
CA GLN A 69 -8.43 5.98 28.03
C GLN A 69 -9.28 4.74 28.38
N GLN A 70 -9.40 3.78 27.47
CA GLN A 70 -10.08 2.52 27.72
C GLN A 70 -9.32 1.64 28.72
N ALA A 71 -7.99 1.59 28.62
CA ALA A 71 -7.14 0.88 29.60
C ALA A 71 -7.28 1.47 31.02
N VAL A 72 -7.36 2.80 31.15
CA VAL A 72 -7.56 3.46 32.45
C VAL A 72 -8.97 3.25 33.00
N ARG A 73 -10.02 3.29 32.15
CA ARG A 73 -11.42 3.02 32.57
C ARG A 73 -11.67 1.55 32.93
N GLY A 74 -10.92 0.61 32.36
CA GLY A 74 -10.95 -0.81 32.72
C GLY A 74 -10.28 -1.14 34.06
N SER A 75 -9.60 -0.18 34.70
CA SER A 75 -8.90 -0.38 35.97
C SER A 75 -9.67 0.09 37.20
N GLY A 76 -10.91 0.59 37.03
CA GLY A 76 -11.68 1.25 38.09
C GLY A 76 -13.10 0.70 38.26
N SER A 77 -13.27 -0.59 38.50
CA SER A 77 -14.50 -1.15 39.11
C SER A 77 -14.21 -2.51 39.76
N ASP A 78 -14.00 -2.45 41.06
CA ASP A 78 -14.43 -3.38 42.12
C ASP A 78 -14.42 -4.91 41.91
N GLY A 79 -13.60 -5.58 42.75
CA GLY A 79 -13.88 -6.86 43.41
C GLY A 79 -14.24 -8.09 42.58
N GLY A 80 -13.26 -8.94 42.26
CA GLY A 80 -13.50 -10.31 41.85
C GLY A 80 -12.29 -10.96 41.21
N GLU A 81 -11.72 -11.96 41.89
CA GLU A 81 -10.59 -12.77 41.42
C GLU A 81 -10.85 -13.36 40.03
N GLY A 82 -9.91 -13.13 39.11
CA GLY A 82 -9.99 -13.63 37.74
C GLY A 82 -8.86 -13.07 36.89
N ALA A 83 -7.66 -13.60 37.08
CA ALA A 83 -6.47 -13.23 36.33
C ALA A 83 -6.66 -13.48 34.82
N ALA A 84 -7.05 -12.45 34.08
CA ALA A 84 -6.95 -12.38 32.64
C ALA A 84 -6.41 -10.99 32.28
N GLY A 85 -5.07 -10.89 32.18
CA GLY A 85 -4.40 -9.68 31.73
C GLY A 85 -4.78 -9.32 30.29
N PRO A 86 -4.72 -8.03 29.89
CA PRO A 86 -5.08 -7.60 28.54
C PRO A 86 -4.04 -8.07 27.52
N CYS A 87 -4.27 -9.24 26.95
CA CYS A 87 -3.51 -9.73 25.81
C CYS A 87 -3.98 -8.99 24.55
N TRP A 88 -3.21 -7.98 24.17
CA TRP A 88 -3.19 -7.46 22.81
C TRP A 88 -2.54 -8.52 21.91
N GLY A 89 -3.35 -9.38 21.33
CA GLY A 89 -2.90 -10.43 20.41
C GLY A 89 -4.02 -11.43 20.17
N GLU A 90 -4.57 -11.42 18.95
CA GLU A 90 -5.28 -12.53 18.33
C GLU A 90 -6.37 -13.22 19.17
N LYS A 91 -7.58 -12.65 19.15
CA LYS A 91 -8.79 -13.48 19.24
C LYS A 91 -9.47 -13.52 17.89
N HIS A 92 -9.08 -14.52 17.10
CA HIS A 92 -9.91 -15.05 16.04
C HIS A 92 -11.23 -15.48 16.69
N VAL A 93 -12.30 -14.76 16.37
CA VAL A 93 -13.64 -15.03 16.87
C VAL A 93 -14.10 -16.33 16.20
N ALA A 94 -13.95 -17.45 16.90
CA ALA A 94 -14.58 -18.71 16.51
C ALA A 94 -16.09 -18.57 16.77
N PHE A 95 -16.82 -18.17 15.73
CA PHE A 95 -18.28 -18.19 15.73
C PHE A 95 -18.75 -19.49 15.05
N CYS A 96 -19.20 -20.42 15.89
CA CYS A 96 -20.19 -21.49 15.68
C CYS A 96 -19.94 -22.55 14.59
N ARG A 97 -19.90 -23.83 14.99
CA ARG A 97 -21.10 -24.68 15.05
C ARG A 97 -20.82 -26.03 15.72
N GLU A 98 -21.78 -26.43 16.54
CA GLU A 98 -21.83 -27.66 17.34
C GLU A 98 -22.02 -28.94 16.49
N GLU A 99 -21.83 -30.06 17.21
CA GLU A 99 -22.28 -31.44 16.96
C GLU A 99 -21.30 -32.36 16.22
N HIS A 100 -20.51 -33.13 17.00
CA HIS A 100 -20.82 -34.54 17.23
C HIS A 100 -19.96 -35.11 18.38
N GLU A 101 -20.64 -35.77 19.30
CA GLU A 101 -20.09 -36.59 20.39
C GLU A 101 -19.25 -37.74 19.82
N GLU A 102 -18.14 -38.09 20.47
CA GLU A 102 -17.86 -39.45 21.00
C GLU A 102 -16.63 -39.39 21.93
N GLU A 103 -16.72 -40.14 23.02
CA GLU A 103 -15.76 -40.22 24.14
C GLU A 103 -14.45 -40.94 23.74
N GLY A 104 -13.33 -40.57 24.37
CA GLY A 104 -12.09 -41.36 24.29
C GLY A 104 -10.86 -40.68 24.91
N GLU A 105 -10.30 -41.31 25.94
CA GLU A 105 -9.25 -40.81 26.82
C GLU A 105 -7.82 -40.81 26.23
N THR A 106 -7.00 -39.89 26.77
CA THR A 106 -5.53 -39.85 26.93
C THR A 106 -4.66 -39.04 25.93
N PRO A 107 -3.61 -38.34 26.43
CA PRO A 107 -2.93 -37.28 25.68
C PRO A 107 -1.60 -37.76 25.08
N ALA A 108 -1.50 -37.71 23.76
CA ALA A 108 -0.21 -37.75 23.06
C ALA A 108 0.00 -36.40 22.36
N VAL A 109 0.96 -35.64 22.86
CA VAL A 109 1.39 -34.36 22.28
C VAL A 109 2.16 -34.66 21.00
N GLU A 110 1.44 -34.77 19.89
CA GLU A 110 1.99 -34.69 18.54
C GLU A 110 2.09 -33.21 18.13
N PRO A 111 3.11 -32.82 17.33
CA PRO A 111 3.34 -31.41 17.02
C PRO A 111 2.15 -30.89 16.21
N ARG A 112 1.56 -29.81 16.69
CA ARG A 112 0.46 -29.08 16.04
C ARG A 112 0.83 -28.83 14.59
N VAL A 113 0.24 -29.63 13.69
CA VAL A 113 0.23 -29.36 12.25
C VAL A 113 -0.36 -27.97 12.14
N THR A 114 0.46 -27.02 11.70
CA THR A 114 0.09 -25.63 11.49
C THR A 114 -1.29 -25.58 10.85
N GLU A 115 -2.29 -25.03 11.54
CA GLU A 115 -3.60 -24.75 10.97
C GLU A 115 -3.36 -23.90 9.72
N VAL A 116 -3.37 -24.54 8.55
CA VAL A 116 -3.24 -23.85 7.28
C VAL A 116 -4.46 -22.96 7.21
N GLU A 117 -4.29 -21.64 7.35
CA GLU A 117 -5.41 -20.70 7.29
C GLU A 117 -6.26 -21.05 6.06
N MET A 118 -7.54 -21.37 6.22
CA MET A 118 -8.40 -21.69 5.08
C MET A 118 -8.79 -20.39 4.34
N CYS A 119 -9.13 -20.51 3.05
CA CYS A 119 -9.64 -19.41 2.25
C CYS A 119 -10.86 -18.77 2.93
N LYS A 120 -10.76 -17.48 3.27
CA LYS A 120 -11.82 -16.72 3.96
C LYS A 120 -13.08 -16.51 3.11
N GLY A 121 -13.03 -16.80 1.81
CA GLY A 121 -14.19 -16.70 0.92
C GLY A 121 -15.05 -17.97 0.85
N CYS A 122 -14.48 -19.15 1.08
CA CYS A 122 -15.22 -20.43 0.95
C CYS A 122 -14.98 -21.42 2.09
N GLY A 123 -13.96 -21.22 2.91
CA GLY A 123 -13.57 -22.10 4.01
C GLY A 123 -12.98 -23.46 3.60
N GLN A 124 -12.91 -23.79 2.31
CA GLN A 124 -12.64 -25.16 1.84
C GLN A 124 -11.21 -25.43 1.33
N ARG A 125 -10.50 -24.39 0.89
CA ARG A 125 -9.22 -24.51 0.18
C ARG A 125 -8.18 -23.61 0.82
N ALA A 126 -6.91 -23.99 0.76
CA ALA A 126 -5.83 -23.10 1.17
C ALA A 126 -5.84 -21.80 0.33
N PRO A 127 -5.55 -20.64 0.93
CA PRO A 127 -5.39 -19.39 0.23
C PRO A 127 -4.08 -19.45 -0.56
N VAL A 128 -4.18 -19.18 -1.85
CA VAL A 128 -3.05 -19.22 -2.79
C VAL A 128 -2.97 -17.94 -3.61
N VAL A 129 -3.79 -16.93 -3.30
CA VAL A 129 -3.84 -15.67 -4.04
C VAL A 129 -3.70 -14.46 -3.13
N LEU A 130 -2.76 -13.59 -3.49
CA LEU A 130 -2.56 -12.25 -2.92
C LEU A 130 -3.47 -11.24 -3.63
N LEU A 131 -4.25 -10.47 -2.85
CA LEU A 131 -5.14 -9.42 -3.39
C LEU A 131 -4.46 -8.04 -3.36
N LEU A 132 -4.47 -7.31 -4.48
CA LEU A 132 -3.90 -5.97 -4.59
C LEU A 132 -4.99 -4.89 -4.44
N PRO A 133 -4.67 -3.74 -3.79
CA PRO A 133 -3.34 -3.32 -3.34
C PRO A 133 -2.93 -3.82 -1.93
N CYS A 134 -3.81 -4.46 -1.18
CA CYS A 134 -3.58 -4.76 0.25
C CYS A 134 -2.56 -5.88 0.55
N ARG A 135 -2.18 -6.69 -0.45
CA ARG A 135 -1.26 -7.83 -0.34
C ARG A 135 -1.66 -8.90 0.69
N HIS A 136 -2.94 -9.03 1.01
CA HIS A 136 -3.41 -10.13 1.87
C HIS A 136 -3.54 -11.42 1.07
N LEU A 137 -2.92 -12.50 1.57
CA LEU A 137 -3.10 -13.86 1.11
C LEU A 137 -4.24 -14.50 1.92
N CYS A 138 -5.47 -14.44 1.42
CA CYS A 138 -6.63 -14.84 2.23
C CYS A 138 -7.71 -15.58 1.44
N VAL A 139 -7.53 -15.80 0.14
CA VAL A 139 -8.50 -16.47 -0.71
C VAL A 139 -7.83 -17.48 -1.65
N CYS A 140 -8.57 -18.52 -2.02
CA CYS A 140 -8.18 -19.45 -3.09
C CYS A 140 -8.48 -18.85 -4.47
N ALA A 141 -7.96 -19.46 -5.55
CA ALA A 141 -8.08 -18.91 -6.91
C ALA A 141 -9.52 -18.61 -7.37
N PRO A 142 -10.50 -19.53 -7.26
CA PRO A 142 -11.89 -19.23 -7.62
C PRO A 142 -12.53 -18.11 -6.79
N CYS A 143 -12.22 -18.04 -5.49
CA CYS A 143 -12.72 -16.95 -4.65
C CYS A 143 -12.09 -15.61 -5.02
N ALA A 144 -10.85 -15.58 -5.50
CA ALA A 144 -10.20 -14.36 -5.96
C ALA A 144 -10.84 -13.78 -7.23
N GLU A 145 -11.40 -14.62 -8.11
CA GLU A 145 -12.14 -14.18 -9.30
C GLU A 145 -13.45 -13.48 -8.93
N ALA A 146 -14.22 -14.07 -7.99
CA ALA A 146 -15.49 -13.51 -7.54
C ALA A 146 -15.34 -12.29 -6.60
N ALA A 147 -14.22 -12.19 -5.88
CA ALA A 147 -14.01 -11.15 -4.89
C ALA A 147 -13.80 -9.76 -5.52
N ARG A 148 -14.64 -8.79 -5.12
CA ARG A 148 -14.48 -7.36 -5.42
C ARG A 148 -13.70 -6.61 -4.32
N VAL A 149 -13.68 -7.15 -3.11
CA VAL A 149 -13.01 -6.59 -1.93
C VAL A 149 -12.24 -7.69 -1.21
N CYS A 150 -11.19 -7.31 -0.48
CA CYS A 150 -10.43 -8.23 0.35
C CYS A 150 -11.22 -8.62 1.60
N PRO A 151 -11.46 -9.92 1.88
CA PRO A 151 -12.16 -10.35 3.10
C PRO A 151 -11.42 -10.01 4.41
N SER A 152 -10.12 -9.75 4.36
CA SER A 152 -9.32 -9.46 5.56
C SER A 152 -9.34 -7.99 5.97
N CYS A 153 -9.41 -7.05 5.02
CA CYS A 153 -9.28 -5.62 5.30
C CYS A 153 -10.28 -4.73 4.54
N MET A 154 -11.21 -5.33 3.79
CA MET A 154 -12.24 -4.67 2.99
C MET A 154 -11.74 -3.72 1.90
N CYS A 155 -10.44 -3.71 1.58
CA CYS A 155 -9.91 -2.93 0.45
C CYS A 155 -10.48 -3.43 -0.89
N VAL A 156 -10.80 -2.49 -1.79
CA VAL A 156 -11.25 -2.80 -3.17
C VAL A 156 -10.12 -3.49 -3.94
N LYS A 157 -10.46 -4.60 -4.59
CA LYS A 157 -9.53 -5.38 -5.40
C LYS A 157 -9.28 -4.65 -6.73
N THR A 158 -8.02 -4.30 -6.98
CA THR A 158 -7.57 -3.77 -8.28
C THR A 158 -6.79 -4.80 -9.10
N GLY A 159 -6.32 -5.88 -8.47
CA GLY A 159 -5.63 -6.99 -9.13
C GLY A 159 -5.38 -8.15 -8.16
N CYS A 160 -4.83 -9.25 -8.66
CA CYS A 160 -4.44 -10.39 -7.82
C CYS A 160 -3.32 -11.22 -8.47
N THR A 161 -2.51 -11.90 -7.66
CA THR A 161 -1.46 -12.81 -8.13
C THR A 161 -1.49 -14.11 -7.34
N SER A 162 -1.31 -15.25 -8.01
CA SER A 162 -1.13 -16.54 -7.33
C SER A 162 0.27 -16.66 -6.74
N VAL A 163 0.37 -17.34 -5.61
CA VAL A 163 1.63 -17.69 -4.93
C VAL A 163 1.78 -19.20 -5.03
N ASN A 164 2.96 -19.66 -5.42
CA ASN A 164 3.29 -21.08 -5.47
C ASN A 164 4.29 -21.38 -4.35
N PHE A 165 3.93 -22.30 -3.47
CA PHE A 165 4.78 -22.73 -2.36
C PHE A 165 5.59 -23.93 -2.84
N SER A 166 6.82 -23.68 -3.30
CA SER A 166 7.82 -24.71 -3.66
C SER A 166 8.55 -25.23 -2.45
#